data_AF-A0A090JTA3-F1
#
_entry.id   AF-A0A090JTA3-F1
#
_cell.length_a   1.000
_cell.length_b   1.000
_cell.length_c   1.000
_cell.angle_alpha   90.00
_cell.angle_beta   90.00
_cell.angle_gamma   90.00
#
_symmetry.space_group_name_H-M   'P 1'
#
loop_
_entity.id
_entity.type
_entity.pdbx_description
1 polymer ?
#
loop_
_entity_poly.entity_id
_entity_poly.type
_entity_poly.pdbx_seq_one_letter_code
_entity_poly.pdbx_strand_id
1 'polypeptide(L)'
;MNQKILITALVVVVGLSTLAILEVSNGFISGLVFDQIPYNYTAKVWIPPTHPDDPSSGSLGGFYKINGKGKDFQFYLKLSGAEESESPLDYTAEGLNGTGRIEEIKVTPGTIYSLLTKDVRGAMFNTIFHGYMNMTCAAWTGVTYFKNDGKNFGGNFTIDGTMTDWEGNYTLKWETFRIAATADYLWYPNNQKSSAKRVQRTYYL
;
A
#
# COMPACT_ATOMS: atom_id res chain seq x y z
N MET A 1 19.51 49.13 18.30
CA MET A 1 19.55 47.68 17.98
C MET A 1 20.76 47.43 17.09
N ASN A 2 21.66 46.51 17.46
CA ASN A 2 22.92 46.30 16.75
C ASN A 2 22.67 45.71 15.35
N GLN A 3 23.22 46.33 14.30
CA GLN A 3 22.97 45.96 12.90
C GLN A 3 23.30 44.49 12.62
N LYS A 4 24.31 43.92 13.30
CA LYS A 4 24.65 42.49 13.24
C LYS A 4 23.52 41.60 13.77
N ILE A 5 22.90 41.97 14.90
CA ILE A 5 21.78 41.23 15.49
C ILE A 5 20.57 41.26 14.57
N LEU A 6 20.32 42.40 13.92
CA LEU A 6 19.19 42.59 13.01
C LEU A 6 19.34 41.76 11.74
N ILE A 7 20.55 41.70 11.16
CA ILE A 7 20.88 40.84 10.03
C ILE A 7 20.75 39.37 10.41
N THR A 8 21.28 38.96 11.56
CA THR A 8 21.15 37.57 12.03
C THR A 8 19.69 37.17 12.25
N ALA A 9 18.89 38.03 12.88
CA ALA A 9 17.47 37.78 13.08
C ALA A 9 16.73 37.66 11.74
N LEU A 10 17.02 38.53 10.77
CA LEU A 10 16.43 38.46 9.43
C LEU A 10 16.78 37.15 8.72
N VAL A 11 18.05 36.74 8.76
CA VAL A 11 18.51 35.47 8.14
C VAL A 11 17.81 34.27 8.77
N VAL A 12 17.65 34.26 10.10
CA VAL A 12 16.94 33.18 10.81
C VAL A 12 15.45 33.16 10.43
N VAL A 13 14.78 34.30 10.40
CA VAL A 13 13.37 34.38 10.01
C VAL A 13 13.18 33.92 8.58
N VAL A 14 14.00 34.39 7.63
CA VAL A 14 13.93 33.95 6.23
C VAL A 14 14.20 32.45 6.11
N GLY A 15 15.22 31.93 6.79
CA GLY A 15 15.54 30.49 6.78
C GLY A 15 14.44 29.61 7.37
N LEU A 16 13.82 30.02 8.48
CA LEU A 16 12.68 29.29 9.06
C LEU A 16 11.44 29.38 8.16
N SER A 17 11.22 30.52 7.51
CA SER A 17 10.10 30.72 6.58
C SER A 17 10.22 29.83 5.35
N THR A 18 11.42 29.74 4.77
CA THR A 18 11.67 28.85 3.62
C THR A 18 11.51 27.39 3.99
N LEU A 19 11.98 26.97 5.17
CA LEU A 19 11.77 25.61 5.68
C LEU A 19 10.29 25.30 5.92
N ALA A 20 9.53 26.24 6.49
CA ALA A 20 8.09 26.08 6.70
C ALA A 20 7.33 25.96 5.36
N ILE A 21 7.70 26.77 4.36
CA ILE A 21 7.14 26.67 3.01
C ILE A 21 7.47 25.30 2.40
N LEU A 22 8.72 24.85 2.47
CA LEU A 22 9.16 23.56 1.95
C LEU A 22 8.46 22.37 2.62
N GLU A 23 8.18 22.46 3.92
CA GLU A 23 7.42 21.45 4.65
C GLU A 23 5.94 21.43 4.19
N VAL A 24 5.29 22.59 4.13
CA VAL A 24 3.88 22.69 3.72
C VAL A 24 3.68 22.31 2.25
N SER A 25 4.60 22.69 1.37
CA SER A 25 4.52 22.39 -0.05
C SER A 25 4.85 20.92 -0.32
N ASN A 26 5.98 20.44 0.18
CA ASN A 26 6.62 19.21 -0.28
C ASN A 26 6.88 18.18 0.83
N GLY A 27 6.56 18.47 2.09
CA GLY A 27 6.86 17.57 3.22
C GLY A 27 8.35 17.30 3.40
N PHE A 28 9.22 18.28 3.12
CA PHE A 28 10.67 18.06 3.05
C PHE A 28 11.27 17.56 4.39
N ILE A 29 10.94 18.21 5.50
CA ILE A 29 11.46 17.85 6.82
C ILE A 29 10.82 16.56 7.31
N SER A 30 9.50 16.42 7.16
CA SER A 30 8.82 15.16 7.49
C SER A 30 9.34 13.98 6.67
N GLY A 31 9.65 14.17 5.39
CA GLY A 31 10.29 13.19 4.52
C GLY A 31 11.68 12.77 5.00
N LEU A 32 12.55 13.72 5.35
CA LEU A 32 13.88 13.43 5.90
C LEU A 32 13.82 12.65 7.23
N VAL A 33 12.88 13.01 8.10
CA VAL A 33 12.66 12.29 9.36
C VAL A 33 12.12 10.90 9.08
N PHE A 34 11.13 10.77 8.19
CA PHE A 34 10.54 9.50 7.80
C PHE A 34 11.59 8.52 7.27
N ASP A 35 12.51 8.98 6.43
CA ASP A 35 13.63 8.20 5.88
C ASP A 35 14.53 7.57 6.97
N GLN A 36 14.47 8.06 8.21
CA GLN A 36 15.24 7.51 9.32
C GLN A 36 14.46 6.56 10.23
N ILE A 37 13.14 6.46 10.10
CA ILE A 37 12.30 5.67 11.01
C ILE A 37 12.28 4.20 10.57
N PRO A 38 12.87 3.27 11.35
CA PRO A 38 12.67 1.85 11.12
C PRO A 38 11.28 1.42 11.61
N TYR A 39 10.68 0.46 10.92
CA TYR A 39 9.43 -0.16 11.35
C TYR A 39 9.46 -1.66 11.07
N ASN A 40 8.77 -2.42 11.92
CA ASN A 40 8.58 -3.85 11.80
C ASN A 40 7.23 -4.20 12.41
N TYR A 41 6.24 -4.43 11.55
CA TYR A 41 4.86 -4.71 11.92
C TYR A 41 4.49 -6.12 11.48
N THR A 42 3.68 -6.80 12.28
CA THR A 42 3.12 -8.11 11.95
C THR A 42 1.68 -8.15 12.43
N ALA A 43 0.78 -8.64 11.59
CA ALA A 43 -0.60 -8.88 11.97
C ALA A 43 -1.15 -10.15 11.33
N LYS A 44 -2.20 -10.68 11.96
CA LYS A 44 -2.94 -11.81 11.42
C LYS A 44 -3.81 -11.33 10.26
N VAL A 45 -3.94 -12.17 9.25
CA VAL A 45 -4.86 -11.98 8.14
C VAL A 45 -5.81 -13.17 8.09
N TRP A 46 -7.01 -12.92 7.61
CA TRP A 46 -8.03 -13.94 7.43
C TRP A 46 -8.77 -13.65 6.13
N ILE A 47 -8.82 -14.64 5.26
CA ILE A 47 -9.62 -14.60 4.04
C ILE A 47 -10.87 -15.44 4.30
N PRO A 48 -12.07 -14.83 4.19
CA PRO A 48 -13.32 -15.56 4.36
C PRO A 48 -13.45 -16.69 3.33
N PRO A 49 -14.26 -17.72 3.65
CA PRO A 49 -14.59 -18.76 2.68
C PRO A 49 -15.22 -18.16 1.43
N THR A 50 -14.87 -18.71 0.26
CA THR A 50 -15.42 -18.32 -1.04
C THR A 50 -16.91 -18.64 -1.17
N HIS A 51 -17.39 -19.64 -0.43
CA HIS A 51 -18.80 -20.00 -0.32
C HIS A 51 -19.23 -20.01 1.16
N PRO A 52 -19.58 -18.84 1.73
CA PRO A 52 -19.97 -18.73 3.14
C PRO A 52 -21.18 -19.59 3.52
N ASP A 53 -22.00 -19.94 2.54
CA ASP A 53 -23.21 -20.76 2.70
C ASP A 53 -22.88 -22.27 2.76
N ASP A 54 -21.66 -22.68 2.42
CA ASP A 54 -21.20 -24.06 2.47
C ASP A 54 -20.36 -24.27 3.75
N PRO A 55 -20.84 -25.09 4.72
CA PRO A 55 -20.11 -25.38 5.96
C PRO A 55 -18.75 -26.07 5.76
N SER A 56 -18.52 -26.66 4.58
CA SER A 56 -17.25 -27.28 4.21
C SER A 56 -16.27 -26.32 3.54
N SER A 57 -16.71 -25.10 3.19
CA SER A 57 -15.84 -24.05 2.68
C SER A 57 -14.98 -23.50 3.82
N GLY A 58 -13.71 -23.90 3.83
CA GLY A 58 -12.73 -23.45 4.81
C GLY A 58 -12.32 -21.99 4.59
N SER A 59 -12.08 -21.28 5.68
CA SER A 59 -11.42 -19.97 5.62
C SER A 59 -9.90 -20.11 5.63
N LEU A 60 -9.20 -19.23 4.93
CA LEU A 60 -7.73 -19.21 4.94
C LEU A 60 -7.22 -18.21 5.98
N GLY A 61 -6.50 -18.72 6.97
CA GLY A 61 -5.84 -17.90 7.99
C GLY A 61 -4.37 -17.71 7.69
N GLY A 62 -3.78 -16.62 8.20
CA GLY A 62 -2.37 -16.36 7.99
C GLY A 62 -1.85 -15.18 8.78
N PHE A 63 -0.71 -14.68 8.35
CA PHE A 63 -0.17 -13.40 8.80
C PHE A 63 0.47 -12.64 7.66
N TYR A 64 0.55 -11.33 7.83
CA TYR A 64 1.45 -10.50 7.05
C TYR A 64 2.45 -9.81 7.96
N LYS A 65 3.62 -9.51 7.40
CA LYS A 65 4.68 -8.73 8.02
C LYS A 65 5.10 -7.64 7.06
N ILE A 66 5.28 -6.44 7.59
CA ILE A 66 5.84 -5.31 6.85
C ILE A 66 7.01 -4.78 7.67
N ASN A 67 8.19 -4.74 7.09
CA ASN A 67 9.37 -4.17 7.72
C ASN A 67 10.15 -3.29 6.75
N GLY A 68 10.77 -2.25 7.26
CA GLY A 68 11.45 -1.28 6.41
C GLY A 68 12.09 -0.17 7.20
N LYS A 69 12.62 0.80 6.45
CA LYS A 69 13.14 2.05 6.98
C LYS A 69 12.70 3.17 6.06
N GLY A 70 11.91 4.09 6.61
CA GLY A 70 11.28 5.16 5.85
C GLY A 70 10.57 4.70 4.60
N LYS A 71 11.00 5.20 3.44
CA LYS A 71 10.35 4.96 2.16
C LYS A 71 10.49 3.52 1.65
N ASP A 72 11.52 2.79 2.04
CA ASP A 72 11.77 1.45 1.54
C ASP A 72 11.21 0.40 2.51
N PHE A 73 10.42 -0.54 1.95
CA PHE A 73 9.79 -1.60 2.72
C PHE A 73 9.89 -2.97 2.05
N GLN A 74 9.78 -3.98 2.89
CA GLN A 74 9.56 -5.37 2.53
C GLN A 74 8.21 -5.80 3.09
N PHE A 75 7.47 -6.54 2.28
CA PHE A 75 6.20 -7.14 2.61
C PHE A 75 6.33 -8.65 2.53
N TYR A 76 5.70 -9.33 3.48
CA TYR A 76 5.61 -10.78 3.50
C TYR A 76 4.19 -11.16 3.89
N LEU A 77 3.56 -12.04 3.14
CA LEU A 77 2.25 -12.59 3.42
C LEU A 77 2.33 -14.11 3.37
N LYS A 78 1.90 -14.75 4.46
CA LYS A 78 1.75 -16.19 4.53
C LYS A 78 0.33 -16.55 4.96
N LEU A 79 -0.42 -17.11 4.02
CA LEU A 79 -1.66 -17.84 4.24
C LEU A 79 -1.31 -19.31 4.49
N SER A 80 -1.59 -19.81 5.68
CA SER A 80 -1.31 -21.18 6.07
C SER A 80 -2.36 -22.13 5.51
N GLY A 81 -1.91 -23.20 4.84
CA GLY A 81 -2.77 -24.21 4.21
C GLY A 81 -3.23 -23.83 2.80
N ALA A 82 -2.96 -22.60 2.34
CA ALA A 82 -3.26 -22.21 0.97
C ALA A 82 -2.41 -23.00 -0.05
N GLU A 83 -1.20 -23.41 0.34
CA GLU A 83 -0.32 -24.26 -0.46
C GLU A 83 -0.87 -25.68 -0.72
N GLU A 84 -1.85 -26.13 0.09
CA GLU A 84 -2.51 -27.42 -0.08
C GLU A 84 -3.72 -27.33 -1.01
N SER A 85 -4.33 -26.14 -1.11
CA SER A 85 -5.53 -25.89 -1.93
C SER A 85 -5.24 -25.28 -3.30
N GLU A 86 -4.11 -24.58 -3.43
CA GLU A 86 -3.71 -23.89 -4.66
C GLU A 86 -2.70 -24.69 -5.48
N SER A 87 -2.57 -24.36 -6.76
CA SER A 87 -1.50 -24.91 -7.59
C SER A 87 -0.13 -24.47 -7.06
N PRO A 88 0.91 -25.31 -7.14
CA PRO A 88 2.30 -24.90 -6.86
C PRO A 88 2.81 -23.77 -7.76
N LEU A 89 2.09 -23.44 -8.85
CA LEU A 89 2.38 -22.30 -9.70
C LEU A 89 1.77 -20.99 -9.17
N ASP A 90 0.72 -21.08 -8.36
CA ASP A 90 -0.09 -19.95 -7.88
C ASP A 90 0.29 -19.54 -6.45
N TYR A 91 0.57 -20.51 -5.58
CA TYR A 91 0.97 -20.25 -4.19
C TYR A 91 1.79 -21.40 -3.60
N THR A 92 2.79 -21.08 -2.77
CA THR A 92 3.61 -22.08 -2.07
C THR A 92 3.72 -21.77 -0.58
N ALA A 93 4.21 -22.73 0.21
CA ALA A 93 4.47 -22.54 1.65
C ALA A 93 5.45 -21.40 1.97
N GLU A 94 6.21 -20.93 0.97
CA GLU A 94 7.08 -19.76 1.08
C GLU A 94 6.29 -18.46 1.18
N GLY A 95 5.05 -18.40 0.67
CA GLY A 95 4.19 -17.24 0.72
C GLY A 95 4.47 -16.19 -0.35
N LEU A 96 3.83 -15.04 -0.21
CA LEU A 96 3.99 -13.88 -1.08
C LEU A 96 5.01 -12.93 -0.47
N ASN A 97 6.07 -12.64 -1.22
CA ASN A 97 7.09 -11.68 -0.86
C ASN A 97 6.93 -10.42 -1.69
N GLY A 98 7.23 -9.27 -1.11
CA GLY A 98 7.25 -8.00 -1.83
C GLY A 98 8.34 -7.07 -1.35
N THR A 99 8.82 -6.23 -2.26
CA THR A 99 9.72 -5.12 -1.97
C THR A 99 9.14 -3.87 -2.61
N GLY A 100 9.10 -2.77 -1.87
CA GLY A 100 8.46 -1.56 -2.35
C GLY A 100 9.11 -0.30 -1.84
N ARG A 101 8.75 0.79 -2.50
CA ARG A 101 9.22 2.13 -2.20
C ARG A 101 8.07 3.13 -2.25
N ILE A 102 7.96 3.93 -1.21
CA ILE A 102 7.13 5.14 -1.19
C ILE A 102 7.96 6.26 -1.82
N GLU A 103 7.50 6.83 -2.92
CA GLU A 103 8.22 7.89 -3.61
C GLU A 103 7.93 9.25 -2.96
N GLU A 104 6.64 9.48 -2.67
CA GLU A 104 6.13 10.65 -1.97
C GLU A 104 5.28 10.23 -0.78
N ILE A 105 5.45 10.94 0.34
CA ILE A 105 4.53 10.91 1.46
C ILE A 105 4.37 12.34 1.98
N LYS A 106 3.14 12.77 2.17
CA LYS A 106 2.80 14.09 2.67
C LYS A 106 1.71 13.97 3.74
N VAL A 107 2.10 14.31 4.95
CA VAL A 107 1.21 14.38 6.11
C VAL A 107 0.30 15.60 5.94
N THR A 108 -1.01 15.38 5.93
CA THR A 108 -2.01 16.46 5.83
C THR A 108 -2.55 16.82 7.22
N PRO A 109 -3.20 17.99 7.39
CA PRO A 109 -3.94 18.27 8.62
C PRO A 109 -4.97 17.18 8.96
N GLY A 110 -5.60 16.58 7.95
CA GLY A 110 -6.52 15.45 8.11
C GLY A 110 -5.83 14.20 8.65
N THR A 111 -4.60 13.91 8.19
CA THR A 111 -3.76 12.84 8.75
C THR A 111 -3.52 13.08 10.24
N ILE A 112 -3.08 14.28 10.62
CA ILE A 112 -2.75 14.63 12.01
C ILE A 112 -3.99 14.51 12.89
N TYR A 113 -5.12 15.10 12.47
CA TYR A 113 -6.38 15.02 13.20
C TYR A 113 -6.81 13.57 13.43
N SER A 114 -6.77 12.75 12.38
CA SER A 114 -7.15 11.33 12.46
C SER A 114 -6.24 10.56 13.43
N LEU A 115 -4.93 10.81 13.41
CA LEU A 115 -4.00 10.19 14.37
C LEU A 115 -4.27 10.63 15.81
N LEU A 116 -4.57 11.92 16.04
CA LEU A 116 -4.91 12.45 17.37
C LEU A 116 -6.21 11.86 17.93
N THR A 117 -7.18 11.58 17.06
CA THR A 117 -8.45 10.92 17.42
C THR A 117 -8.37 9.40 17.39
N LYS A 118 -7.17 8.82 17.18
CA LYS A 118 -6.91 7.38 17.07
C LYS A 118 -7.63 6.68 15.90
N ASP A 119 -8.06 7.44 14.90
CA ASP A 119 -8.59 6.92 13.65
C ASP A 119 -7.45 6.63 12.65
N VAL A 120 -6.87 5.43 12.78
CA VAL A 120 -5.77 4.99 11.89
C VAL A 120 -6.24 4.85 10.44
N ARG A 121 -7.51 4.48 10.21
CA ARG A 121 -8.08 4.35 8.86
C ARG A 121 -8.27 5.72 8.22
N GLY A 122 -8.84 6.66 8.96
CA GLY A 122 -8.91 8.06 8.56
C GLY A 122 -7.52 8.62 8.24
N ALA A 123 -6.51 8.31 9.07
CA ALA A 123 -5.15 8.73 8.82
C ALA A 123 -4.59 8.18 7.49
N MET A 124 -4.85 6.90 7.19
CA MET A 124 -4.45 6.29 5.91
C MET A 124 -5.07 7.01 4.71
N PHE A 125 -6.38 7.24 4.72
CA PHE A 125 -7.09 7.88 3.60
C PHE A 125 -6.78 9.39 3.46
N ASN A 126 -6.47 10.09 4.55
CA ASN A 126 -6.12 11.51 4.51
C ASN A 126 -4.65 11.78 4.18
N THR A 127 -3.79 10.77 4.22
CA THR A 127 -2.36 10.94 3.89
C THR A 127 -2.16 10.86 2.39
N ILE A 128 -1.48 11.86 1.82
CA ILE A 128 -1.11 11.82 0.41
C ILE A 128 0.16 10.97 0.30
N PHE A 129 0.15 9.96 -0.55
CA PHE A 129 1.33 9.15 -0.82
C PHE A 129 1.22 8.47 -2.18
N HIS A 130 2.37 8.16 -2.77
CA HIS A 130 2.42 7.24 -3.92
C HIS A 130 3.73 6.46 -3.93
N GLY A 131 3.71 5.35 -4.65
CA GLY A 131 4.88 4.49 -4.77
C GLY A 131 4.57 3.24 -5.55
N TYR A 132 5.46 2.27 -5.42
CA TYR A 132 5.33 0.98 -6.08
C TYR A 132 5.78 -0.16 -5.18
N MET A 133 5.35 -1.37 -5.52
CA MET A 133 5.79 -2.60 -4.89
C MET A 133 5.92 -3.69 -5.95
N ASN A 134 7.07 -4.35 -5.97
CA ASN A 134 7.28 -5.59 -6.69
C ASN A 134 6.93 -6.75 -5.77
N MET A 135 6.37 -7.80 -6.36
CA MET A 135 5.84 -8.97 -5.68
C MET A 135 6.33 -10.24 -6.35
N THR A 136 6.50 -11.29 -5.57
CA THR A 136 6.83 -12.63 -6.06
C THR A 136 6.16 -13.66 -5.18
N CYS A 137 5.50 -14.62 -5.80
CA CYS A 137 4.94 -15.78 -5.12
C CYS A 137 4.97 -16.95 -6.09
N ALA A 138 5.37 -18.13 -5.61
CA ALA A 138 5.37 -19.34 -6.42
C ALA A 138 6.06 -19.11 -7.79
N ALA A 139 5.33 -19.35 -8.89
CA ALA A 139 5.82 -19.20 -10.26
C ALA A 139 5.34 -17.92 -10.96
N TRP A 140 4.97 -16.89 -10.18
CA TRP A 140 4.55 -15.59 -10.71
C TRP A 140 5.23 -14.40 -10.02
N THR A 141 5.36 -13.32 -10.77
CA THR A 141 5.85 -12.02 -10.31
C THR A 141 4.78 -10.97 -10.55
N GLY A 142 4.80 -9.88 -9.78
CA GLY A 142 3.87 -8.79 -10.00
C GLY A 142 4.47 -7.45 -9.64
N VAL A 143 3.85 -6.40 -10.15
CA VAL A 143 4.14 -5.03 -9.79
C VAL A 143 2.82 -4.32 -9.54
N THR A 144 2.79 -3.46 -8.53
CA THR A 144 1.69 -2.52 -8.34
C THR A 144 2.25 -1.12 -8.14
N TYR A 145 1.61 -0.15 -8.77
CA TYR A 145 1.81 1.27 -8.49
C TYR A 145 0.58 1.76 -7.76
N PHE A 146 0.77 2.37 -6.60
CA PHE A 146 -0.31 2.84 -5.74
C PHE A 146 -0.21 4.34 -5.50
N LYS A 147 -1.35 4.98 -5.35
CA LYS A 147 -1.47 6.40 -5.07
C LYS A 147 -2.70 6.69 -4.24
N ASN A 148 -2.50 7.49 -3.19
CA ASN A 148 -3.54 8.19 -2.49
C ASN A 148 -3.31 9.71 -2.64
N ASP A 149 -4.28 10.43 -3.21
CA ASP A 149 -4.23 11.89 -3.35
C ASP A 149 -5.01 12.64 -2.24
N GLY A 150 -5.44 11.91 -1.20
CA GLY A 150 -6.27 12.42 -0.10
C GLY A 150 -7.77 12.40 -0.41
N LYS A 151 -8.17 12.00 -1.62
CA LYS A 151 -9.57 11.81 -2.04
C LYS A 151 -9.79 10.43 -2.67
N ASN A 152 -8.87 10.02 -3.53
CA ASN A 152 -8.86 8.77 -4.25
C ASN A 152 -7.66 7.97 -3.81
N PHE A 153 -7.91 6.75 -3.33
CA PHE A 153 -6.88 5.76 -3.11
C PHE A 153 -7.07 4.65 -4.13
N GLY A 154 -6.04 4.36 -4.92
CA GLY A 154 -6.06 3.27 -5.88
C GLY A 154 -4.70 3.02 -6.49
N GLY A 155 -4.68 2.22 -7.54
CA GLY A 155 -3.46 1.86 -8.21
C GLY A 155 -3.71 1.02 -9.45
N ASN A 156 -2.63 0.71 -10.14
CA ASN A 156 -2.61 -0.30 -11.18
C ASN A 156 -1.77 -1.50 -10.72
N PHE A 157 -1.97 -2.63 -11.38
CA PHE A 157 -1.18 -3.81 -11.14
C PHE A 157 -1.00 -4.61 -12.42
N THR A 158 0.12 -5.31 -12.48
CA THR A 158 0.40 -6.38 -13.42
C THR A 158 0.90 -7.57 -12.63
N ILE A 159 0.42 -8.76 -12.97
CA ILE A 159 0.92 -10.02 -12.44
C ILE A 159 1.21 -10.90 -13.64
N ASP A 160 2.46 -11.31 -13.75
CA ASP A 160 2.98 -12.18 -14.81
C ASP A 160 3.21 -13.56 -14.22
N GLY A 161 2.44 -14.54 -14.69
CA GLY A 161 2.50 -15.92 -14.23
C GLY A 161 2.86 -16.88 -15.35
N THR A 162 3.36 -18.06 -14.99
CA THR A 162 3.72 -19.08 -15.99
C THR A 162 2.53 -19.51 -16.86
N MET A 163 1.32 -19.49 -16.29
CA MET A 163 0.09 -19.97 -16.94
C MET A 163 -0.98 -18.89 -17.09
N THR A 164 -0.87 -17.76 -16.42
CA THR A 164 -1.90 -16.72 -16.44
C THR A 164 -1.29 -15.38 -16.09
N ASP A 165 -1.67 -14.37 -16.87
CA ASP A 165 -1.31 -12.98 -16.61
C ASP A 165 -2.57 -12.19 -16.25
N TRP A 166 -2.39 -11.20 -15.40
CA TRP A 166 -3.43 -10.26 -15.00
C TRP A 166 -2.91 -8.83 -15.09
N GLU A 167 -3.72 -7.93 -15.62
CA GLU A 167 -3.42 -6.50 -15.55
C GLU A 167 -4.69 -5.70 -15.31
N GLY A 168 -4.60 -4.65 -14.52
CA GLY A 168 -5.77 -3.85 -14.24
C GLY A 168 -5.53 -2.73 -13.24
N ASN A 169 -6.64 -2.18 -12.77
CA ASN A 169 -6.66 -1.11 -11.79
C ASN A 169 -7.49 -1.52 -10.58
N TYR A 170 -7.16 -0.95 -9.43
CA TYR A 170 -7.98 -1.05 -8.23
C TYR A 170 -8.20 0.32 -7.60
N THR A 171 -9.27 0.42 -6.84
CA THR A 171 -9.57 1.56 -5.98
C THR A 171 -9.95 1.06 -4.60
N LEU A 172 -9.50 1.76 -3.57
CA LEU A 172 -9.86 1.56 -2.18
C LEU A 172 -10.80 2.67 -1.77
N LYS A 173 -11.95 2.30 -1.21
CA LYS A 173 -12.93 3.23 -0.66
C LYS A 173 -13.28 2.85 0.75
N TRP A 174 -13.42 3.85 1.60
CA TRP A 174 -13.93 3.63 2.94
C TRP A 174 -15.46 3.51 2.89
N GLU A 175 -15.98 2.38 3.33
CA GLU A 175 -17.42 2.10 3.42
C GLU A 175 -17.80 1.77 4.87
N THR A 176 -18.32 2.77 5.59
CA THR A 176 -18.80 2.67 6.98
C THR A 176 -17.81 2.03 7.95
N PHE A 177 -17.72 0.69 7.98
CA PHE A 177 -16.89 -0.09 8.89
C PHE A 177 -15.80 -0.92 8.20
N ARG A 178 -15.75 -0.96 6.86
CA ARG A 178 -14.80 -1.74 6.05
C ARG A 178 -14.14 -0.89 4.98
N ILE A 179 -13.10 -1.42 4.36
CA ILE A 179 -12.52 -0.87 3.15
C ILE A 179 -12.97 -1.74 1.98
N ALA A 180 -13.62 -1.13 1.00
CA ALA A 180 -13.97 -1.79 -0.25
C ALA A 180 -12.85 -1.60 -1.27
N ALA A 181 -12.22 -2.69 -1.69
CA ALA A 181 -11.27 -2.75 -2.77
C ALA A 181 -11.97 -3.18 -4.05
N THR A 182 -12.22 -2.25 -4.97
CA THR A 182 -12.84 -2.55 -6.27
C THR A 182 -11.76 -2.66 -7.33
N ALA A 183 -11.67 -3.82 -7.99
CA ALA A 183 -10.72 -4.09 -9.06
C ALA A 183 -11.45 -4.30 -10.40
N ASP A 184 -10.88 -3.73 -11.46
CA ASP A 184 -11.28 -3.95 -12.86
C ASP A 184 -10.02 -4.35 -13.62
N TYR A 185 -10.00 -5.60 -14.10
CA TYR A 185 -8.80 -6.22 -14.66
C TYR A 185 -9.10 -7.14 -15.83
N LEU A 186 -8.10 -7.30 -16.68
CA LEU A 186 -8.06 -8.30 -17.73
C LEU A 186 -7.35 -9.54 -17.20
N TRP A 187 -7.99 -10.69 -17.39
CA TRP A 187 -7.44 -12.01 -17.13
C TRP A 187 -7.10 -12.67 -18.46
N TYR A 188 -5.84 -13.06 -18.62
CA TYR A 188 -5.32 -13.73 -19.81
C TYR A 188 -5.10 -15.23 -19.53
N PRO A 189 -6.09 -16.10 -19.81
CA PRO A 189 -5.91 -17.53 -19.62
C PRO A 189 -4.79 -18.06 -20.53
N ASN A 190 -3.84 -18.82 -19.98
CA ASN A 190 -2.72 -19.41 -20.71
C ASN A 190 -1.90 -18.38 -21.52
N ASN A 191 -1.81 -17.14 -21.02
CA ASN A 191 -1.15 -16.02 -21.70
C ASN A 191 -1.69 -15.74 -23.13
N GLN A 192 -2.95 -16.10 -23.39
CA GLN A 192 -3.58 -15.86 -24.69
C GLN A 192 -4.29 -14.50 -24.69
N LYS A 193 -3.60 -13.47 -25.21
CA LYS A 193 -4.15 -12.10 -25.31
C LYS A 193 -5.48 -12.01 -26.08
N SER A 194 -5.68 -12.87 -27.08
CA SER A 194 -6.94 -12.95 -27.83
C SER A 194 -8.13 -13.49 -27.04
N SER A 195 -7.87 -14.17 -25.92
CA SER A 195 -8.87 -14.82 -25.07
C SER A 195 -9.10 -14.05 -23.76
N ALA A 196 -8.65 -12.79 -23.71
CA ALA A 196 -8.72 -11.94 -22.53
C ALA A 196 -10.16 -11.82 -22.03
N LYS A 197 -10.36 -11.98 -20.73
CA LYS A 197 -11.64 -11.76 -20.07
C LYS A 197 -11.56 -10.58 -19.13
N ARG A 198 -12.51 -9.66 -19.25
CA ARG A 198 -12.65 -8.57 -18.29
C ARG A 198 -13.37 -9.06 -17.05
N VAL A 199 -12.83 -8.72 -15.88
CA VAL A 199 -13.37 -9.08 -14.58
C VAL A 199 -13.50 -7.82 -13.74
N GLN A 200 -14.67 -7.67 -13.12
CA GLN A 200 -14.93 -6.64 -12.12
C GLN A 200 -15.28 -7.32 -10.80
N ARG A 201 -14.52 -7.03 -9.75
CA ARG A 201 -14.66 -7.65 -8.43
C ARG A 201 -14.51 -6.60 -7.34
N THR A 202 -15.28 -6.74 -6.26
CA THR A 202 -15.12 -5.97 -5.04
C THR A 202 -14.75 -6.91 -3.91
N TYR A 203 -13.66 -6.59 -3.22
CA TYR A 203 -13.16 -7.29 -2.04
C TYR A 203 -13.36 -6.38 -0.82
N TYR A 204 -13.72 -6.95 0.32
CA TYR A 204 -13.91 -6.20 1.56
C TYR A 204 -12.78 -6.54 2.54
N LEU A 205 -12.11 -5.50 3.04
CA LEU A 205 -11.03 -5.54 4.02
C LEU A 205 -11.49 -4.96 5.36
#